data_AF-A0A2V5N0Q9-F1
#
_entry.id   AF-A0A2V5N0Q9-F1
#
_cell.length_a   1.000
_cell.length_b   1.000
_cell.length_c   1.000
_cell.angle_alpha   90.00
_cell.angle_beta   90.00
_cell.angle_gamma   90.00
#
_symmetry.space_group_name_H-M   'P 1'
#
loop_
_entity.id
_entity.type
_entity.pdbx_description
1 polymer ?
#
loop_
_entity_poly.entity_id
_entity_poly.type
_entity_poly.pdbx_seq_one_letter_code
_entity_poly.pdbx_strand_id
1 'polypeptide(L)'
;MVMLNEKQKLAPDRERLEFGSDNNYEYKLYGYFSSDKVYEPASNGIYPEFVLQGYELISTNPPPIFKSQIRGSPSPTELRYTVERPE
;
A
#
# COMPACT_ATOMS: atom_id res chain seq x y z
N MET A 1 3.99 -2.79 -5.57
CA MET A 1 4.01 -3.32 -4.18
C MET A 1 5.31 -4.11 -4.00
N VAL A 2 5.83 -4.14 -2.78
CA VAL A 2 7.06 -4.87 -2.41
C VAL A 2 6.75 -5.67 -1.14
N MET A 3 7.51 -6.73 -0.89
CA MET A 3 7.45 -7.44 0.40
C MET A 3 8.58 -6.97 1.30
N LEU A 4 8.24 -6.50 2.49
CA LEU A 4 9.23 -6.10 3.48
C LEU A 4 9.77 -7.34 4.19
N ASN A 5 11.10 -7.49 4.17
CA ASN A 5 11.81 -8.42 5.01
C ASN A 5 12.28 -7.69 6.27
N GLU A 6 11.72 -8.11 7.39
CA GLU A 6 11.83 -7.42 8.67
C GLU A 6 12.72 -8.15 9.68
N LYS A 7 13.55 -9.08 9.21
CA LYS A 7 14.47 -9.85 10.07
C LYS A 7 15.47 -8.96 10.81
N GLN A 8 15.80 -7.80 10.27
CA GLN A 8 16.73 -6.83 10.87
C GLN A 8 15.99 -5.68 11.56
N LYS A 9 14.94 -5.15 10.94
CA LYS A 9 14.13 -4.04 11.46
C LYS A 9 12.66 -4.29 11.15
N LEU A 10 11.81 -4.13 12.17
CA LEU A 10 10.36 -4.17 12.01
C LEU A 10 9.86 -2.90 11.32
N ALA A 11 8.79 -3.04 10.54
CA ALA A 11 8.00 -1.95 10.01
C ALA A 11 7.39 -1.11 11.16
N PRO A 12 7.06 0.17 10.92
CA PRO A 12 6.69 1.11 11.97
C PRO A 12 5.49 0.66 12.83
N ASP A 13 4.44 0.14 12.20
CA ASP A 13 3.24 -0.36 12.87
C ASP A 13 3.51 -1.57 13.77
N ARG A 14 4.28 -2.53 13.27
CA ARG A 14 4.69 -3.74 14.01
C ARG A 14 5.61 -3.42 15.18
N GLU A 15 6.53 -2.48 15.01
CA GLU A 15 7.43 -2.05 16.09
C GLU A 15 6.66 -1.44 17.26
N ARG A 16 5.52 -0.77 16.98
CA ARG A 16 4.63 -0.19 17.99
C ARG A 16 3.57 -1.15 18.52
N LEU A 17 3.45 -2.35 17.94
CA LEU A 17 2.35 -3.29 18.19
C LEU A 17 0.96 -2.72 17.85
N GLU A 18 0.91 -1.78 16.92
CA GLU A 18 -0.30 -1.09 16.49
C GLU A 18 -0.59 -1.40 15.01
N PHE A 19 -0.89 -2.65 14.72
CA PHE A 19 -1.06 -3.15 13.36
C PHE A 19 -2.05 -2.30 12.53
N GLY A 20 -1.57 -1.72 11.43
CA GLY A 20 -2.37 -0.87 10.55
C GLY A 20 -2.78 0.50 11.13
N SER A 21 -2.22 0.93 12.27
CA SER A 21 -2.50 2.27 12.81
C SER A 21 -1.85 3.39 11.99
N ASP A 22 -0.83 3.06 11.23
CA ASP A 22 -0.07 3.98 10.38
C ASP A 22 -0.64 4.10 8.96
N ASN A 23 -1.91 3.72 8.77
CA ASN A 23 -2.67 4.07 7.57
C ASN A 23 -2.63 5.59 7.35
N ASN A 24 -2.34 6.02 6.13
CA ASN A 24 -2.16 7.42 5.76
C ASN A 24 -0.92 8.09 6.41
N TYR A 25 0.14 7.33 6.68
CA TYR A 25 1.45 7.86 7.05
C TYR A 25 2.39 7.77 5.85
N GLU A 26 3.34 8.70 5.77
CA GLU A 26 4.41 8.71 4.79
C GLU A 26 5.75 8.47 5.50
N TYR A 27 6.46 7.45 5.05
CA TYR A 27 7.78 7.09 5.57
C TYR A 27 8.81 7.08 4.44
N LYS A 28 10.03 7.50 4.76
CA LYS A 28 11.21 7.19 3.97
C LYS A 28 11.84 5.92 4.51
N LEU A 29 11.96 4.90 3.69
CA LEU A 29 12.53 3.60 4.06
C LEU A 29 14.00 3.52 3.65
N TYR A 30 14.82 2.95 4.51
CA TYR A 30 16.24 2.69 4.29
C TYR A 30 16.49 1.18 4.26
N GLY A 31 17.23 0.71 3.25
CA GLY A 31 17.47 -0.70 3.02
C GLY A 31 17.89 -0.99 1.59
N TYR A 32 17.71 -2.25 1.16
CA TYR A 32 18.08 -2.71 -0.18
C TYR A 32 17.17 -3.86 -0.65
N PHE A 33 17.11 -4.06 -1.96
CA PHE A 33 16.45 -5.24 -2.54
C PHE A 33 17.39 -6.44 -2.49
N SER A 34 16.92 -7.59 -1.99
CA SER A 34 17.72 -8.81 -1.90
C SER A 34 17.90 -9.53 -3.23
N SER A 35 17.27 -9.05 -4.31
CA SER A 35 17.11 -9.73 -5.60
C SER A 35 16.19 -10.96 -5.58
N ASP A 36 15.76 -11.39 -4.40
CA ASP A 36 14.75 -12.43 -4.24
C ASP A 36 13.33 -11.90 -4.51
N LYS A 37 12.42 -12.84 -4.71
CA LYS A 37 10.99 -12.60 -4.87
C LYS A 37 10.20 -13.47 -3.91
N VAL A 38 9.12 -12.91 -3.37
CA VAL A 38 8.27 -13.56 -2.36
C VAL A 38 6.87 -13.72 -2.93
N TYR A 39 6.31 -14.91 -2.75
CA TYR A 39 4.90 -15.19 -3.01
C TYR A 39 4.05 -14.65 -1.86
N GLU A 40 3.05 -13.83 -2.17
CA GLU A 40 2.10 -13.26 -1.20
C GLU A 40 0.71 -13.86 -1.46
N PRO A 41 0.16 -14.67 -0.52
CA PRO A 41 -1.08 -15.41 -0.75
C PRO A 41 -2.36 -14.55 -0.88
N ALA A 42 -2.46 -13.40 -0.21
CA ALA A 42 -3.69 -12.61 -0.19
C ALA A 42 -4.01 -12.00 -1.55
N SER A 43 -2.99 -11.59 -2.31
CA SER A 43 -3.13 -11.12 -3.69
C SER A 43 -2.85 -12.19 -4.74
N ASN A 44 -2.34 -13.36 -4.33
CA ASN A 44 -1.78 -14.39 -5.22
C ASN A 44 -0.66 -13.84 -6.13
N GLY A 45 0.12 -12.89 -5.63
CA GLY A 45 1.16 -12.18 -6.37
C GLY A 45 2.57 -12.64 -6.02
N ILE A 46 3.52 -12.28 -6.89
CA ILE A 46 4.96 -12.41 -6.63
C ILE A 46 5.57 -11.02 -6.64
N TYR A 47 6.23 -10.64 -5.55
CA TYR A 47 6.77 -9.30 -5.36
C TYR A 47 8.26 -9.33 -5.03
N PRO A 48 9.03 -8.29 -5.42
CA PRO A 48 10.41 -8.17 -4.99
C PRO A 48 10.50 -8.02 -3.47
N GLU A 49 11.51 -8.64 -2.88
CA GLU A 49 11.80 -8.54 -1.44
C GLU A 49 12.72 -7.33 -1.16
N PHE A 50 12.31 -6.50 -0.20
CA PHE A 50 13.07 -5.36 0.29
C PHE A 50 13.47 -5.59 1.76
N VAL A 51 14.77 -5.65 2.04
CA VAL A 51 15.32 -5.81 3.39
C VAL A 51 15.30 -4.46 4.08
N LEU A 52 14.45 -4.32 5.10
CA LEU A 52 14.31 -3.08 5.86
C LEU A 52 15.44 -2.97 6.88
N GLN A 53 16.13 -1.83 6.89
CA GLN A 53 17.20 -1.51 7.84
C GLN A 53 16.87 -0.30 8.72
N GLY A 54 15.98 0.57 8.26
CA GLY A 54 15.53 1.72 9.01
C GLY A 54 14.40 2.45 8.29
N TYR A 55 13.79 3.39 8.99
CA TYR A 55 12.78 4.27 8.41
C TYR A 55 12.79 5.63 9.11
N GLU A 56 12.25 6.62 8.43
CA GLU A 56 12.05 7.98 8.93
C GLU A 56 10.62 8.40 8.63
N LEU A 57 9.91 8.88 9.65
CA LEU A 57 8.56 9.42 9.49
C LEU A 57 8.63 10.80 8.83
N ILE A 58 8.01 10.93 7.66
CA ILE A 58 7.96 12.18 6.90
C ILE A 58 6.68 12.95 7.23
N SER A 59 5.53 12.27 7.27
CA SER A 59 4.24 12.89 7.57
C SER A 59 3.24 11.88 8.12
N THR A 60 2.38 12.32 9.04
CA THR A 60 1.20 11.56 9.50
C THR A 60 -0.09 12.01 8.80
N ASN A 61 0.03 12.96 7.86
CA ASN A 61 -1.07 13.49 7.05
C ASN A 61 -0.53 13.94 5.68
N PRO A 62 -0.06 13.01 4.84
CA PRO A 62 0.45 13.32 3.52
C PRO A 62 -0.69 13.78 2.60
N PRO A 63 -0.39 14.58 1.57
CA PRO A 63 -1.36 14.89 0.53
C PRO A 63 -1.80 13.61 -0.20
N PRO A 64 -3.00 13.58 -0.82
CA PRO A 64 -3.44 12.44 -1.61
C PRO A 64 -2.42 12.07 -2.70
N ILE A 65 -2.06 10.79 -2.77
CA ILE A 65 -1.09 10.26 -3.75
C ILE A 65 -1.60 10.32 -5.20
N PHE A 66 -2.91 10.45 -5.38
CA PHE A 66 -3.55 10.65 -6.68
C PHE A 66 -3.92 12.12 -6.87
N LYS A 67 -3.31 12.78 -7.87
CA LYS A 67 -3.54 14.20 -8.20
C LYS A 67 -4.97 14.52 -8.65
N SER A 68 -5.74 13.51 -9.03
CA SER A 68 -7.15 13.62 -9.35
C SER A 68 -7.88 12.43 -8.75
N GLN A 69 -8.62 12.66 -7.66
CA GLN A 69 -9.81 11.84 -7.47
C GLN A 69 -10.69 12.09 -8.69
N ILE A 70 -10.97 11.07 -9.49
CA ILE A 70 -12.27 11.05 -10.17
C ILE A 70 -13.28 11.18 -9.03
N ARG A 71 -13.83 12.38 -8.85
CA ARG A 71 -15.02 12.58 -8.02
C ARG A 71 -16.19 11.97 -8.80
N GLY A 72 -16.21 10.64 -8.86
CA GLY A 72 -17.43 9.91 -9.11
C GLY A 72 -18.21 9.95 -7.82
N SER A 73 -18.94 11.04 -7.55
CA SER A 73 -20.27 10.78 -7.02
C SER A 73 -20.96 10.06 -8.16
N PRO A 74 -21.33 8.78 -8.03
CA PRO A 74 -22.14 8.17 -9.07
C PRO A 74 -23.39 9.05 -9.17
N SER A 75 -23.60 9.68 -10.32
CA SER A 75 -24.93 10.15 -10.63
C SER A 75 -25.83 8.91 -10.65
N PRO A 76 -27.04 8.94 -10.06
CA PRO A 76 -28.00 7.84 -10.18
C PRO A 76 -28.22 7.38 -11.63
N THR A 77 -27.89 8.24 -12.60
CA THR A 77 -27.91 7.95 -14.03
C THR A 77 -26.82 6.96 -14.45
N GLU A 78 -25.59 7.02 -13.91
CA GLU A 78 -24.49 6.10 -14.28
C GLU A 78 -24.71 4.67 -13.76
N LEU A 79 -25.32 4.51 -12.58
CA LEU A 79 -25.65 3.20 -12.01
C LEU A 79 -26.71 2.43 -12.82
N ARG A 80 -27.54 3.13 -13.61
CA ARG A 80 -28.59 2.50 -14.42
C ARG A 80 -28.07 1.91 -15.73
N TYR A 81 -26.99 2.44 -16.29
CA TYR A 81 -26.44 1.96 -17.57
C TYR A 81 -25.51 0.75 -17.43
N THR A 82 -25.05 0.39 -16.23
CA THR A 82 -24.15 -0.77 -16.05
C THR A 82 -24.89 -2.09 -15.73
N VAL A 83 -26.18 -2.04 -15.39
CA VAL A 83 -26.96 -3.25 -15.04
C VAL A 83 -27.65 -3.88 -16.25
N GLU A 84 -27.79 -3.17 -17.37
CA GLU A 84 -28.31 -3.74 -18.61
C GLU A 84 -27.17 -3.97 -19.61
N ARG A 85 -26.56 -5.16 -19.54
CA ARG A 85 -25.99 -5.80 -20.73
C ARG A 85 -27.02 -6.77 -21.29
N PRO A 86 -27.49 -6.54 -22.52
CA PRO A 86 -27.24 -7.50 -23.61
C PRO A 86 -26.83 -6.74 -24.88
N GLU A 87 -26.04 -7.24 -25.84
CA GLU A 87 -25.74 -8.59 -26.34
C GLU A 87 -24.23 -8.80 -26.56
#